data_AF-A0A7D5SGJ4-F1
#
_entry.id   AF-A0A7D5SGJ4-F1
#
_cell.length_a   1.000
_cell.length_b   1.000
_cell.length_c   1.000
_cell.angle_alpha   90.00
_cell.angle_beta   90.00
_cell.angle_gamma   90.00
#
_symmetry.space_group_name_H-M   'P 1'
#
loop_
_entity.id
_entity.type
_entity.pdbx_description
1 polymer ?
#
loop_
_entity_poly.entity_id
_entity_poly.type
_entity_poly.pdbx_seq_one_letter_code
_entity_poly.pdbx_strand_id
1 'polypeptide(L)'
;MGPSSRMGALAFLHRFGARLNPHGHFHGVVVNGVFEADGAGGARSRTAQGLGSEGLAEIPTEVRVRLLRALARRELLEREDVQAMGAWEHGRGFSLDARVRVEADDRRGLERLLRYCARPAFALERLREIAHGHRVYESVRPGLEGASA
;
A
#
# COMPACT_ATOMS: atom_id res chain seq x y z
N MET A 1 25.11 -3.09 0.05
CA MET A 1 24.33 -4.12 -0.69
C MET A 1 24.93 -4.28 -2.07
N GLY A 2 25.01 -5.52 -2.58
CA GLY A 2 25.54 -5.75 -3.93
C GLY A 2 24.53 -5.34 -5.02
N PRO A 3 24.99 -5.08 -6.26
CA PRO A 3 24.14 -4.61 -7.37
C PRO A 3 23.04 -5.61 -7.80
N SER A 4 23.18 -6.88 -7.42
CA SER A 4 22.21 -7.96 -7.68
C SER A 4 21.19 -8.17 -6.55
N SER A 5 21.24 -7.38 -5.48
CA SER A 5 20.24 -7.44 -4.41
C SER A 5 18.82 -7.13 -4.92
N ARG A 6 17.84 -7.88 -4.42
CA ARG A 6 16.41 -7.69 -4.73
C ARG A 6 15.58 -7.70 -3.45
N MET A 7 14.60 -6.80 -3.35
CA MET A 7 13.62 -6.84 -2.27
C MET A 7 12.46 -7.77 -2.63
N GLY A 8 11.81 -8.35 -1.62
CA GLY A 8 10.57 -9.09 -1.77
C GLY A 8 9.39 -8.28 -1.22
N ALA A 9 8.28 -8.25 -1.96
CA ALA A 9 7.04 -7.61 -1.52
C ALA A 9 5.80 -8.29 -2.12
N LEU A 10 4.71 -8.26 -1.36
CA LEU A 10 3.37 -8.59 -1.81
C LEU A 10 2.50 -7.33 -1.74
N ALA A 11 1.74 -7.05 -2.80
CA ALA A 11 0.83 -5.92 -2.86
C ALA A 11 -0.61 -6.40 -3.03
N PHE A 12 -1.52 -5.79 -2.29
CA PHE A 12 -2.95 -6.08 -2.29
C PHE A 12 -3.73 -4.80 -2.55
N LEU A 13 -4.67 -4.86 -3.50
CA LEU A 13 -5.51 -3.74 -3.89
C LEU A 13 -6.87 -3.87 -3.23
N HIS A 14 -7.20 -2.93 -2.37
CA HIS A 14 -8.47 -2.83 -1.67
C HIS A 14 -9.21 -1.56 -2.05
N ARG A 15 -10.51 -1.54 -1.75
CA ARG A 15 -11.32 -0.33 -1.67
C ARG A 15 -11.81 -0.20 -0.23
N PHE A 16 -12.00 1.02 0.21
CA PHE A 16 -12.60 1.29 1.52
C PHE A 16 -13.94 2.00 1.37
N GLY A 17 -14.81 1.77 2.35
CA GLY A 17 -16.10 2.44 2.44
C GLY A 17 -17.24 1.68 1.77
N ALA A 18 -18.45 2.07 2.14
CA ALA A 18 -19.67 1.41 1.69
C ALA A 18 -20.17 1.88 0.32
N ARG A 19 -19.47 2.79 -0.36
CA ARG A 19 -19.85 3.33 -1.67
C ARG A 19 -18.99 2.68 -2.76
N LEU A 20 -19.46 2.74 -4.02
CA LEU A 20 -18.71 2.35 -5.21
C LEU A 20 -17.72 3.43 -5.72
N ASN A 21 -17.40 4.43 -4.90
CA ASN A 21 -16.45 5.51 -5.24
C ASN A 21 -15.00 5.00 -5.41
N PRO A 22 -14.16 5.69 -6.20
CA PRO A 22 -12.79 5.26 -6.51
C PRO A 22 -11.79 5.56 -5.38
N HIS A 23 -12.09 5.15 -4.14
CA HIS A 23 -11.15 5.23 -3.01
C HIS A 23 -10.34 3.94 -2.91
N GLY A 24 -9.30 3.86 -3.74
CA GLY A 24 -8.35 2.76 -3.71
C GLY A 24 -7.43 2.85 -2.49
N HIS A 25 -7.21 1.72 -1.84
CA HIS A 25 -6.19 1.51 -0.83
C HIS A 25 -5.27 0.39 -1.29
N PHE A 26 -3.96 0.56 -1.13
CA PHE A 26 -3.01 -0.52 -1.33
C PHE A 26 -2.47 -0.96 0.02
N HIS A 27 -2.40 -2.26 0.25
CA HIS A 27 -1.65 -2.84 1.35
C HIS A 27 -0.40 -3.50 0.78
N GLY A 28 0.76 -3.19 1.35
CA GLY A 28 2.02 -3.83 1.01
C GLY A 28 2.54 -4.62 2.20
N VAL A 29 2.97 -5.86 1.96
CA VAL A 29 3.80 -6.62 2.90
C VAL A 29 5.18 -6.71 2.28
N VAL A 30 6.16 -6.10 2.94
CA VAL A 30 7.52 -5.96 2.40
C VAL A 30 8.49 -6.67 3.33
N VAL A 31 9.41 -7.44 2.76
CA VAL A 31 10.47 -8.11 3.52
C VAL A 31 11.42 -7.05 4.09
N ASN A 32 11.73 -7.16 5.38
CA ASN A 32 12.76 -6.34 6.03
C ASN A 32 14.17 -6.78 5.60
N GLY A 33 14.53 -6.50 4.35
CA GLY A 33 15.82 -6.91 3.81
C GLY A 33 15.79 -7.14 2.30
N VAL A 34 16.86 -7.76 1.83
CA VAL A 34 17.01 -8.17 0.43
C VAL A 34 17.48 -9.59 0.33
N PHE A 35 17.23 -10.17 -0.84
CA PHE A 35 17.75 -11.43 -1.27
C PHE A 35 18.86 -11.19 -2.28
N GLU A 36 19.93 -11.96 -2.15
CA GLU A 36 21.00 -12.03 -3.13
C GLU A 36 21.17 -13.46 -3.60
N ALA A 37 21.35 -13.65 -4.90
CA ALA A 37 21.69 -14.96 -5.44
C ALA A 37 23.00 -15.47 -4.80
N ASP A 38 22.99 -16.71 -4.31
CA ASP A 38 24.24 -17.43 -4.14
C ASP A 38 24.61 -18.08 -5.49
N GLY A 39 25.90 -18.21 -5.77
CA GLY A 39 26.38 -18.74 -7.06
C GLY A 39 25.96 -20.20 -7.35
N ALA A 40 25.22 -20.85 -6.44
CA ALA A 40 24.68 -22.20 -6.59
C ALA A 40 23.19 -22.23 -6.97
N GLY A 41 22.60 -21.07 -7.33
CA GLY A 41 21.19 -20.96 -7.71
C GLY A 41 20.22 -20.80 -6.53
N GLY A 42 20.75 -20.69 -5.31
CA GLY A 42 19.98 -20.33 -4.11
C GLY A 42 19.95 -18.81 -3.89
N ALA A 43 19.34 -18.41 -2.77
CA ALA A 43 19.28 -17.02 -2.35
C ALA A 43 19.66 -16.87 -0.88
N ARG A 44 20.59 -15.95 -0.60
CA ARG A 44 20.94 -15.53 0.76
C ARG A 44 20.12 -14.29 1.13
N SER A 45 19.40 -14.38 2.23
CA SER A 45 18.71 -13.24 2.82
C SER A 45 19.68 -12.36 3.59
N ARG A 46 19.54 -11.04 3.46
CA ARG A 46 20.19 -10.04 4.28
C ARG A 46 19.16 -9.09 4.85
N THR A 47 19.02 -9.09 6.17
CA THR A 47 18.16 -8.17 6.90
C THR A 47 18.63 -6.72 6.70
N ALA A 48 17.70 -5.79 6.47
CA ALA A 48 18.07 -4.38 6.39
C ALA A 48 18.50 -3.88 7.77
N GLN A 49 19.62 -3.14 7.80
CA GLN A 49 20.04 -2.40 8.99
C GLN A 49 19.35 -1.03 8.99
N GLY A 50 18.97 -0.52 10.16
CA GLY A 50 18.48 0.85 10.29
C GLY A 50 16.96 1.08 10.30
N LEU A 51 16.12 0.04 10.36
CA LEU A 51 14.67 0.21 10.63
C LEU A 51 14.37 0.47 12.13
N GLY A 52 15.22 1.25 12.79
CA GLY A 52 14.93 1.78 14.12
C GLY A 52 13.84 2.86 14.07
N SER A 53 13.42 3.35 15.23
CA SER A 53 12.39 4.39 15.35
C SER A 53 12.69 5.64 14.51
N GLU A 54 13.96 6.05 14.44
CA GLU A 54 14.40 7.20 13.63
C GLU A 54 14.22 6.94 12.14
N GLY A 55 14.67 5.78 11.64
CA GLY A 55 14.50 5.41 10.23
C GLY A 55 13.03 5.28 9.83
N LEU A 56 12.15 4.85 10.74
CA LEU A 56 10.71 4.82 10.50
C LEU A 56 10.10 6.22 10.39
N ALA A 57 10.58 7.19 11.17
CA ALA A 57 10.09 8.57 11.14
C ALA A 57 10.39 9.29 9.81
N GLU A 58 11.43 8.86 9.08
CA GLU A 58 11.80 9.44 7.78
C GLU A 58 10.96 8.90 6.61
N ILE A 59 10.37 7.70 6.76
CA ILE A 59 9.62 7.02 5.68
C ILE A 59 8.52 7.90 5.07
N PRO A 60 7.65 8.58 5.82
CA PRO A 60 6.59 9.40 5.23
C PRO A 60 7.13 10.49 4.31
N THR A 61 8.23 11.13 4.70
CA THR A 61 8.89 12.18 3.91
C THR A 61 9.46 11.59 2.62
N GLU A 62 10.17 10.48 2.71
CA GLU A 62 10.76 9.83 1.53
C GLU A 62 9.69 9.31 0.56
N VAL A 63 8.63 8.70 1.08
CA VAL A 63 7.48 8.24 0.28
C VAL A 63 6.82 9.41 -0.44
N ARG A 64 6.61 10.54 0.25
CA ARG A 64 6.05 11.76 -0.35
C ARG A 64 6.90 12.23 -1.52
N VAL A 65 8.21 12.43 -1.30
CA VAL A 65 9.12 12.94 -2.35
C VAL A 65 9.14 12.00 -3.55
N ARG A 66 9.23 10.69 -3.32
CA ARG A 66 9.25 9.70 -4.40
C ARG A 66 7.93 9.62 -5.16
N LEU A 67 6.80 9.69 -4.45
CA LEU A 67 5.48 9.64 -5.06
C LEU A 67 5.22 10.88 -5.92
N LEU A 68 5.46 12.08 -5.40
CA LEU A 68 5.28 13.32 -6.15
C LEU A 68 6.17 13.35 -7.40
N ARG A 69 7.44 12.92 -7.28
CA ARG A 69 8.33 12.79 -8.44
C ARG A 69 7.81 11.78 -9.45
N ALA A 70 7.26 10.65 -9.00
CA ALA A 70 6.68 9.64 -9.90
C ALA A 70 5.42 10.15 -10.61
N LEU A 71 4.57 10.93 -9.93
CA LEU A 71 3.38 11.53 -10.52
C LEU A 71 3.73 12.60 -11.56
N ALA A 72 4.68 13.49 -11.26
CA ALA A 72 5.16 14.48 -12.24
C ALA A 72 5.78 13.83 -13.48
N ARG A 73 6.59 12.77 -13.31
CA ARG A 73 7.14 12.02 -14.46
C ARG A 73 6.09 11.34 -15.32
N ARG A 74 4.88 11.14 -14.78
CA ARG A 74 3.73 10.57 -15.51
C ARG A 74 2.77 11.65 -15.99
N GLU A 75 3.11 12.93 -15.80
CA GLU A 75 2.27 14.07 -16.19
C GLU A 75 0.88 14.04 -15.51
N LEU A 76 0.80 13.43 -14.33
CA LEU A 76 -0.42 13.36 -13.52
C LEU A 76 -0.53 14.48 -12.48
N LEU A 77 0.53 15.28 -12.35
CA LEU A 77 0.59 16.41 -11.43
C LEU A 77 1.53 17.48 -12.00
N GLU A 78 1.11 18.74 -11.92
CA GLU A 78 1.91 19.87 -12.40
C GLU A 78 3.14 20.12 -11.51
N ARG A 79 4.14 20.79 -12.07
CA ARG A 79 5.38 21.08 -11.33
C ARG A 79 5.13 21.98 -10.13
N GLU A 80 4.28 23.00 -10.26
CA GLU A 80 3.94 23.88 -9.14
C GLU A 80 3.31 23.08 -7.99
N ASP A 81 2.37 22.18 -8.29
CA ASP A 81 1.71 21.34 -7.29
C ASP A 81 2.70 20.41 -6.59
N VAL A 82 3.65 19.82 -7.34
CA VAL A 82 4.72 19.00 -6.74
C VAL A 82 5.57 19.80 -5.77
N GLN A 83 5.93 21.05 -6.11
CA GLN A 83 6.72 21.91 -5.21
C GLN A 83 5.91 22.28 -3.97
N ALA A 84 4.66 22.72 -4.16
CA ALA A 84 3.77 23.11 -3.07
C ALA A 84 3.53 21.95 -2.09
N MET A 85 3.22 20.76 -2.60
CA MET A 85 2.99 19.56 -1.79
C MET A 85 4.28 19.05 -1.12
N GLY A 86 5.43 19.21 -1.79
CA GLY A 86 6.74 18.86 -1.24
C GLY A 86 7.14 19.71 -0.04
N ALA A 87 6.74 20.99 -0.05
CA ALA A 87 7.03 21.96 1.01
C ALA A 87 6.11 21.86 2.25
N TRP A 88 5.15 20.92 2.27
CA TRP A 88 4.26 20.78 3.43
C TRP A 88 5.03 20.36 4.69
N GLU A 89 4.77 21.05 5.79
CA GLU A 89 5.30 20.67 7.10
C GLU A 89 4.51 19.49 7.71
N HIS A 90 5.15 18.72 8.60
CA HIS A 90 4.52 17.63 9.38
C HIS A 90 3.86 16.51 8.55
N GLY A 91 4.29 16.32 7.30
CA GLY A 91 3.84 15.21 6.47
C GLY A 91 2.34 15.23 6.12
N ARG A 92 1.66 16.38 6.06
CA ARG A 92 0.21 16.45 5.73
C ARG A 92 -0.17 15.54 4.55
N GLY A 93 -0.94 14.48 4.81
CA GLY A 93 -1.32 13.45 3.82
C GLY A 93 -0.46 12.18 3.79
N PHE A 94 0.66 12.14 4.51
CA PHE A 94 1.61 11.04 4.63
C PHE A 94 1.96 10.81 6.11
N SER A 95 1.41 9.78 6.72
CA SER A 95 1.70 9.40 8.10
C SER A 95 2.06 7.92 8.18
N LEU A 96 2.89 7.57 9.16
CA LEU A 96 3.23 6.18 9.48
C LEU A 96 2.89 5.92 10.95
N ASP A 97 2.05 4.91 11.18
CA ASP A 97 1.85 4.32 12.50
C ASP A 97 2.63 3.01 12.58
N ALA A 98 3.66 2.99 13.44
CA ALA A 98 4.52 1.83 13.65
C ALA A 98 4.28 1.13 15.01
N ARG A 99 3.14 1.38 15.66
CA ARG A 99 2.82 0.78 16.98
C ARG A 99 2.59 -0.73 16.92
N VAL A 100 2.18 -1.25 15.77
CA VAL A 100 1.91 -2.68 15.59
C VAL A 100 3.16 -3.37 15.06
N ARG A 101 3.65 -4.37 15.80
CA ARG A 101 4.80 -5.18 15.42
C ARG A 101 4.41 -6.66 15.34
N VAL A 102 4.89 -7.34 14.29
CA VAL A 102 4.84 -8.80 14.18
C VAL A 102 6.27 -9.29 14.36
N GLU A 103 6.50 -10.08 15.42
CA GLU A 103 7.82 -10.63 15.71
C GLU A 103 8.24 -11.67 14.67
N ALA A 104 9.55 -11.87 14.50
CA ALA A 104 10.09 -12.71 13.44
C ALA A 104 9.65 -14.18 13.55
N ASP A 105 9.40 -14.65 14.76
CA ASP A 105 8.94 -15.99 15.11
C ASP A 105 7.39 -16.09 15.24
N ASP A 106 6.66 -14.96 15.18
CA ASP A 106 5.20 -14.94 15.26
C ASP A 106 4.54 -15.31 13.92
N ARG A 107 4.59 -16.61 13.60
CA ARG A 107 3.95 -17.18 12.41
C ARG A 107 2.44 -16.92 12.36
N ARG A 108 1.76 -16.93 13.51
CA ARG A 108 0.31 -16.67 13.60
C ARG A 108 0.00 -15.20 13.34
N GLY A 109 0.83 -14.29 13.82
CA GLY A 109 0.76 -12.85 13.53
C GLY A 109 0.96 -12.56 12.06
N LEU A 110 1.95 -13.18 11.44
CA LEU A 110 2.18 -13.04 10.00
C LEU A 110 0.99 -13.56 9.18
N GLU A 111 0.45 -14.73 9.53
CA GLU A 111 -0.73 -15.28 8.87
C GLU A 111 -1.94 -14.33 9.01
N ARG A 112 -2.18 -13.79 10.20
CA ARG A 112 -3.25 -12.82 10.44
C ARG A 112 -3.07 -11.55 9.61
N LEU A 113 -1.85 -11.03 9.51
CA LEU A 113 -1.52 -9.87 8.68
C LEU A 113 -1.79 -10.16 7.20
N LEU A 114 -1.29 -11.28 6.69
CA LEU A 114 -1.49 -11.68 5.30
C LEU A 114 -2.98 -11.90 4.98
N ARG A 115 -3.75 -12.54 5.87
CA ARG A 115 -5.20 -12.69 5.72
C ARG A 115 -5.92 -11.34 5.74
N TYR A 116 -5.47 -10.41 6.59
CA TYR A 116 -6.02 -9.06 6.62
C TYR A 116 -5.77 -8.33 5.30
N CYS A 117 -4.54 -8.40 4.79
CA CYS A 117 -4.17 -7.81 3.50
C CYS A 117 -4.81 -8.50 2.31
N ALA A 118 -5.14 -9.79 2.39
CA ALA A 118 -5.75 -10.56 1.29
C ALA A 118 -7.28 -10.56 1.31
N ARG A 119 -7.92 -9.68 2.11
CA ARG A 119 -9.38 -9.59 2.14
C ARG A 119 -9.92 -9.21 0.75
N PRO A 120 -11.10 -9.69 0.36
CA PRO A 120 -11.71 -9.26 -0.89
C PRO A 120 -11.87 -7.74 -0.92
N ALA A 121 -11.61 -7.13 -2.08
CA ALA A 121 -11.82 -5.69 -2.25
C ALA A 121 -13.30 -5.33 -2.03
N PHE A 122 -14.23 -6.22 -2.33
CA PHE A 122 -15.67 -6.02 -2.11
C PHE A 122 -16.14 -6.81 -0.89
N ALA A 123 -17.04 -6.20 -0.11
CA ALA A 123 -17.85 -6.96 0.85
C ALA A 123 -18.67 -7.99 0.07
N LEU A 124 -18.28 -9.25 0.14
CA LEU A 124 -18.86 -10.32 -0.68
C LEU A 124 -20.33 -10.53 -0.35
N GLU A 125 -20.74 -10.31 0.90
CA GLU A 125 -22.14 -10.36 1.34
C GLU A 125 -23.05 -9.33 0.63
N ARG A 126 -22.46 -8.30 0.01
CA ARG A 126 -23.16 -7.24 -0.74
C ARG A 126 -23.07 -7.39 -2.25
N LEU A 127 -22.35 -8.40 -2.73
CA LEU A 127 -22.21 -8.68 -4.16
C LEU A 127 -23.17 -9.81 -4.54
N ARG A 128 -24.12 -9.54 -5.44
CA ARG A 128 -25.07 -10.54 -5.95
C ARG A 128 -24.94 -10.68 -7.45
N GLU A 129 -24.98 -11.91 -7.94
CA GLU A 129 -25.08 -12.19 -9.38
C GLU A 129 -26.55 -12.20 -9.79
N ILE A 130 -26.92 -11.38 -10.77
CA ILE A 130 -28.30 -11.23 -11.24
C ILE A 130 -28.53 -11.90 -12.60
N ALA A 131 -27.46 -12.11 -13.36
CA ALA A 131 -27.40 -12.92 -14.57
C ALA A 131 -25.94 -13.34 -14.78
N HIS A 132 -25.67 -14.31 -15.66
CA HIS A 132 -24.31 -14.78 -15.92
C HIS A 132 -23.38 -13.63 -16.30
N GLY A 133 -22.38 -13.34 -15.46
CA GLY A 133 -21.43 -12.23 -15.66
C GLY A 133 -21.95 -10.84 -15.28
N HIS A 134 -23.20 -10.72 -14.83
CA HIS A 134 -23.80 -9.47 -14.36
C HIS A 134 -23.97 -9.49 -12.85
N ARG A 135 -23.29 -8.57 -12.17
CA ARG A 135 -23.29 -8.48 -10.70
C ARG A 135 -23.74 -7.10 -10.23
N VAL A 136 -24.52 -7.09 -9.15
CA VAL A 136 -24.98 -5.90 -8.45
C VAL A 136 -24.27 -5.83 -7.10
N TYR A 137 -23.80 -4.64 -6.73
CA TYR A 137 -23.25 -4.37 -5.41
C TYR A 137 -24.18 -3.43 -4.64
N GLU A 138 -24.77 -3.92 -3.56
CA GLU A 138 -25.72 -3.14 -2.76
C GLU A 138 -24.97 -2.06 -1.96
N SER A 139 -25.31 -0.78 -2.12
CA SER A 139 -24.74 0.32 -1.33
C SER A 139 -25.48 0.51 0.00
N VAL A 140 -24.76 0.52 1.13
CA VAL A 140 -25.37 0.75 2.47
C VAL A 140 -25.74 2.21 2.71
N ARG A 141 -25.20 3.13 1.90
CA ARG A 141 -25.65 4.52 1.88
C ARG A 141 -26.34 4.81 0.56
N PRO A 142 -27.50 5.48 0.53
CA PRO A 142 -28.05 5.99 -0.72
C PRO A 142 -26.97 6.83 -1.40
N GLY A 143 -26.87 6.70 -2.73
CA GLY A 143 -26.11 7.66 -3.52
C GLY A 143 -26.65 9.06 -3.22
N LEU A 144 -25.80 10.08 -3.31
CA LEU A 144 -26.34 11.38 -3.66
C LEU A 144 -27.09 11.13 -4.98
N GLU A 145 -28.41 11.20 -4.95
CA GLU A 145 -29.18 11.30 -6.19
C GLU A 145 -28.59 12.45 -7.01
N GLY A 146 -28.47 12.22 -8.31
CA GLY A 146 -27.65 12.96 -9.28
C GLY A 146 -27.28 14.39 -8.93
N ALA A 147 -25.98 14.65 -8.78
CA ALA A 147 -25.41 15.91 -9.23
C ALA A 147 -24.82 15.67 -10.62
N SER A 148 -25.68 15.75 -11.63
CA SER A 148 -25.28 15.96 -13.02
C SER A 148 -25.07 17.45 -13.25
N ALA A 149 -23.83 17.85 -13.52
CA ALA A 149 -23.41 18.89 -14.47
C ALA A 149 -21.88 18.89 -14.53
#